data_AF-A0A928JLF2-F1
#
_entry.id   AF-A0A928JLF2-F1
#
_cell.length_a   1.000
_cell.length_b   1.000
_cell.length_c   1.000
_cell.angle_alpha   90.00
_cell.angle_beta   90.00
_cell.angle_gamma   90.00
#
_symmetry.space_group_name_H-M   'P 1'
#
loop_
_entity.id
_entity.type
_entity.pdbx_description
1 polymer ?
#
loop_
_entity_poly.entity_id
_entity_poly.type
_entity_poly.pdbx_seq_one_letter_code
_entity_poly.pdbx_strand_id
1 'polypeptide(L)' 'MHKVPFDAPLNDKDSETQTYGCRQNNPDICGSNGLVGICAFVSDDGICRKPSRAWKKQYAKLKGLYESKE' A
#
# COMPACT_ATOMS: atom_id res chain seq x y z
N MET A 1 -8.06 -2.98 -11.54
CA MET A 1 -6.76 -3.63 -11.29
C MET A 1 -5.68 -2.56 -11.12
N HIS A 2 -5.38 -2.13 -9.89
CA HIS A 2 -4.48 -0.97 -9.70
C HIS A 2 -3.23 -1.38 -8.92
N LYS A 3 -2.13 -1.69 -9.63
CA LYS A 3 -0.79 -1.62 -9.04
C LYS A 3 -0.42 -0.14 -8.96
N VAL A 4 0.00 0.31 -7.79
CA VAL A 4 0.44 1.68 -7.53
C VAL A 4 1.90 1.60 -7.11
N PRO A 5 2.81 2.41 -7.66
CA PRO A 5 4.19 2.45 -7.20
C PRO A 5 4.28 2.70 -5.69
N PHE A 6 5.23 2.06 -5.02
CA PHE A 6 5.37 2.15 -3.56
C PHE A 6 5.64 3.59 -3.08
N ASP A 7 6.28 4.38 -3.93
CA ASP A 7 6.68 5.77 -3.73
C ASP A 7 5.75 6.81 -4.36
N ALA A 8 4.65 6.38 -5.00
CA ALA A 8 3.67 7.31 -5.53
C ALA A 8 3.07 8.19 -4.40
N PRO A 9 2.63 9.43 -4.70
CA PRO A 9 1.95 10.28 -3.72
C PRO A 9 0.79 9.58 -3.01
N LEU A 10 0.48 10.00 -1.78
CA LEU A 10 -0.64 9.44 -1.02
C LEU A 10 -1.98 9.76 -1.69
N ASN A 11 -2.84 8.75 -1.75
CA ASN A 11 -4.26 8.91 -2.05
C ASN A 11 -5.03 9.18 -0.76
N ASP A 12 -6.20 9.83 -0.86
CA ASP A 12 -7.06 10.14 0.30
C ASP A 12 -7.52 8.90 1.08
N LYS A 13 -7.56 7.73 0.43
CA LYS A 13 -7.93 6.46 1.06
C LYS A 13 -6.73 5.70 1.66
N ASP A 14 -5.50 6.16 1.43
CA ASP A 14 -4.31 5.57 2.05
C ASP A 14 -4.27 5.89 3.55
N SER A 15 -3.87 4.91 4.35
CA SER A 15 -3.60 5.10 5.77
C SER A 15 -2.35 4.31 6.17
N GLU A 16 -1.97 4.37 7.44
CA GLU A 16 -0.85 3.58 7.95
C GLU A 16 -1.06 2.06 7.76
N THR A 17 -2.31 1.60 7.77
CA THR A 17 -2.68 0.17 7.78
C THR A 17 -3.30 -0.32 6.48
N GLN A 18 -3.58 0.56 5.52
CA GLN A 18 -4.16 0.18 4.23
C GLN A 18 -3.65 1.04 3.07
N THR A 19 -3.81 0.54 1.85
CA THR A 19 -3.52 1.31 0.63
C THR A 19 -4.66 1.26 -0.36
N TYR A 20 -4.89 2.35 -1.09
CA TYR A 20 -5.68 2.33 -2.31
C TYR A 20 -4.82 1.79 -3.46
N GLY A 21 -5.29 0.71 -4.07
CA GLY A 21 -4.47 -0.10 -4.96
C GLY A 21 -3.43 -0.95 -4.21
N CYS A 22 -2.74 -1.81 -4.97
CA CYS A 22 -1.65 -2.63 -4.46
C CYS A 22 -0.33 -1.85 -4.57
N ARG A 23 0.26 -1.51 -3.41
CA ARG A 23 1.59 -0.88 -3.33
C ARG A 23 2.72 -1.87 -3.02
N GLN A 24 2.52 -3.17 -3.24
CA GLN A 24 3.63 -4.12 -3.15
C GLN A 24 4.61 -3.92 -4.30
N ASN A 25 5.92 -3.85 -4.00
CA ASN A 25 6.96 -3.82 -5.02
C ASN A 25 6.91 -5.08 -5.90
N ASN A 26 6.76 -6.24 -5.24
CA ASN A 26 6.51 -7.52 -5.87
C ASN A 26 5.24 -8.15 -5.27
N PRO A 27 4.07 -8.03 -5.93
CA PRO A 27 2.84 -8.64 -5.46
C PRO A 27 2.82 -10.17 -5.58
N ASP A 28 3.64 -10.78 -6.45
CA ASP A 28 3.58 -12.22 -6.73
C ASP A 28 4.01 -13.08 -5.53
N ILE A 29 4.85 -12.52 -4.66
CA ILE A 29 5.29 -13.16 -3.39
C ILE A 29 4.41 -12.79 -2.18
N CYS A 30 3.37 -11.98 -2.38
CA CYS A 30 2.53 -11.53 -1.27
C CYS A 30 1.55 -12.65 -0.88
N GLY A 31 1.65 -13.17 0.35
CA GLY A 31 0.74 -14.20 0.86
C GLY A 31 -0.72 -13.77 1.03
N SER A 32 -1.07 -12.52 0.73
CA SER A 32 -2.46 -12.04 0.67
C SER A 32 -2.89 -11.67 -0.75
N ASN A 33 -2.06 -11.91 -1.77
CA ASN A 33 -2.44 -11.70 -3.17
C ASN A 33 -3.65 -12.57 -3.53
N GLY A 34 -4.63 -11.97 -4.21
CA GLY A 34 -5.85 -12.66 -4.65
C GLY A 34 -6.87 -12.96 -3.55
N LEU A 35 -6.64 -12.57 -2.30
CA LEU A 35 -7.62 -12.76 -1.22
C LEU A 35 -8.71 -11.69 -1.27
N VAL A 36 -9.95 -12.13 -1.50
CA VAL A 36 -11.15 -11.26 -1.54
C VAL A 36 -11.30 -10.51 -0.22
N GLY A 37 -11.62 -9.22 -0.31
CA GLY A 37 -11.75 -8.34 0.85
C GLY A 37 -10.43 -7.96 1.50
N ILE A 38 -9.27 -8.44 1.04
CA ILE A 38 -7.94 -8.06 1.58
C ILE A 38 -7.07 -7.44 0.50
N CYS A 39 -7.01 -8.05 -0.67
CA CYS A 39 -6.13 -7.65 -1.75
C CYS A 39 -6.82 -6.63 -2.66
N ALA A 40 -6.15 -5.51 -2.93
CA ALA A 40 -6.65 -4.49 -3.85
C ALA A 40 -6.92 -4.99 -5.28
N PHE A 41 -6.33 -6.12 -5.70
CA PHE A 41 -6.58 -6.67 -7.03
C PHE A 41 -7.98 -7.30 -7.18
N VAL A 42 -8.56 -7.79 -6.08
CA VAL A 42 -9.81 -8.55 -6.09
C VAL A 42 -10.87 -8.01 -5.13
N SER A 43 -10.57 -6.95 -4.37
CA SER A 43 -11.54 -6.29 -3.50
C SER A 43 -12.33 -5.25 -4.27
N ASP A 44 -13.65 -5.21 -4.04
CA ASP A 44 -14.58 -4.31 -4.75
C ASP A 44 -14.25 -2.82 -4.56
N ASP A 45 -13.68 -2.46 -3.41
CA ASP A 45 -13.28 -1.10 -3.06
C ASP A 45 -11.85 -0.73 -3.51
N GLY A 46 -11.12 -1.70 -4.09
CA GLY A 46 -9.73 -1.53 -4.51
C GLY A 46 -8.74 -1.33 -3.34
N ILE A 47 -9.12 -1.66 -2.11
CA ILE A 47 -8.26 -1.47 -0.93
C ILE A 47 -7.40 -2.70 -0.65
N CYS A 48 -6.12 -2.47 -0.41
CA CYS A 48 -5.22 -3.44 0.19
C CYS A 48 -5.22 -3.24 1.70
N ARG A 49 -5.82 -4.18 2.44
CA ARG A 49 -5.90 -4.14 3.92
C ARG A 49 -4.70 -4.78 4.63
N LYS A 50 -3.79 -5.39 3.86
CA LYS A 50 -2.53 -5.97 4.33
C LYS A 50 -1.37 -5.48 3.46
N PRO A 51 -1.04 -4.18 3.51
CA PRO A 51 0.11 -3.66 2.80
C PRO A 51 1.42 -4.25 3.35
N SER A 52 2.52 -3.99 2.65
CA SER A 52 3.83 -4.49 3.07
C SER A 52 4.22 -3.98 4.46
N ARG A 53 5.07 -4.72 5.18
CA ARG A 53 5.61 -4.26 6.48
C ARG A 53 6.38 -2.93 6.38
N ALA A 54 6.93 -2.63 5.20
CA ALA A 54 7.63 -1.38 4.93
C ALA A 54 6.68 -0.19 4.73
N TRP A 55 5.38 -0.45 4.48
CA TRP A 55 4.41 0.59 4.16
C TRP A 55 4.27 1.64 5.25
N LYS A 56 4.19 1.24 6.53
CA LYS A 56 4.06 2.19 7.65
C LYS A 56 5.14 3.29 7.63
N LYS A 57 6.41 2.90 7.40
CA LYS A 57 7.52 3.84 7.28
C LYS A 57 7.37 4.72 6.03
N GLN A 58 6.97 4.13 4.92
CA GLN A 58 6.79 4.85 3.65
C GLN A 58 5.63 5.85 3.71
N TYR A 59 4.50 5.47 4.31
CA TYR A 59 3.36 6.34 4.54
C TYR A 59 3.79 7.56 5.37
N ALA A 60 4.52 7.36 6.46
CA ALA A 60 5.06 8.46 7.26
C ALA A 60 6.00 9.37 6.45
N LYS A 61 6.89 8.80 5.62
CA LYS A 61 7.75 9.57 4.72
C LYS A 61 6.93 10.41 3.73
N LEU A 62 5.96 9.80 3.05
CA LEU A 62 5.11 10.48 2.06
C LEU A 62 4.18 11.54 2.68
N LYS A 63 3.82 11.37 3.96
CA LYS A 63 3.06 12.36 4.73
C LYS A 63 3.92 13.55 5.19
N GLY A 64 5.24 13.49 5.00
CA GLY A 64 6.18 14.50 5.48
C GLY A 64 6.50 14.38 6.98
N LEU A 65 6.25 13.22 7.60
CA LEU A 65 6.49 12.97 9.04
C LEU A 65 7.87 12.39 9.33
N TYR A 66 8.68 12.10 8.30
CA TYR A 66 9.99 11.48 8.45
C TYR A 66 11.02 12.22 7.59
N GLU A 67 11.79 13.10 8.20
CA GLU A 67 12.96 13.71 7.59
C GLU A 67 14.10 12.70 7.63
N SER A 68 14.59 12.29 6.45
CA SER A 68 15.86 11.58 6.35
C SER A 68 16.97 12.52 6.82
N LYS A 69 17.55 12.24 8.00
CA LYS A 69 18.87 12.76 8.34
C LYS A 69 19.85 12.20 7.32
N GLU A 70 20.46 13.07 6.54
CA GLU A 70 21.58 12.77 5.64
C GLU A 70 22.78 12.21 6.41
#